data_AF-A0A1Z3UAK9-F1
#
_entry.id   AF-A0A1Z3UAK9-F1
#
_cell.length_a   1.000
_cell.length_b   1.000
_cell.length_c   1.000
_cell.angle_alpha   90.00
_cell.angle_beta   90.00
_cell.angle_gamma   90.00
#
_symmetry.space_group_name_H-M   'P 1'
#
loop_
_entity.id
_entity.type
_entity.pdbx_description
1 polymer ?
#
loop_
_entity_poly.entity_id
_entity_poly.type
_entity_poly.pdbx_seq_one_letter_code
_entity_poly.pdbx_strand_id
1 'polypeptide(L)'
;MIRRRLNGPALALIAQITATAAISLLAIRAAGAGTASVAVQGVAFLIGAVALWAVSRMARPGRGPRLISAAAILVVAVLMLTMGVEMQGAHRWLALGPVLIHPASLLGAPLLWLVAQDADDMWTAGVAALTILTFGLGFDGAASLAFALGTIGLLTAARGSWKTLAPLAALSWILALWSLTRSQALPRVPYVEDIVPTVWAVSPLLGVAAGMALIVLSAPLLWMGWRARGIGAAVGLAMAGFWIGLSAANLLGAYPAPVVGYGASPVIGWLVAIGLAMATARRTRFQ
;
A
#
# COMPACT_ATOMS: atom_id res chain seq x y z
N MET A 1 23.22 -21.88 22.64
CA MET A 1 22.77 -20.73 21.81
C MET A 1 22.54 -21.18 20.38
N ILE A 2 21.30 -21.45 20.00
CA ILE A 2 20.95 -21.92 18.64
C ILE A 2 20.96 -20.70 17.70
N ARG A 3 22.02 -20.56 16.88
CA ARG A 3 22.02 -19.63 15.73
C ARG A 3 20.97 -20.14 14.74
N ARG A 4 19.74 -19.60 14.80
CA ARG A 4 18.78 -19.73 13.70
C ARG A 4 19.41 -19.06 12.47
N ARG A 5 19.94 -19.85 11.54
CA ARG A 5 20.39 -19.34 10.24
C ARG A 5 19.19 -18.66 9.57
N LEU A 6 19.36 -17.41 9.15
CA LEU A 6 18.36 -16.74 8.33
C LEU A 6 18.26 -17.49 6.99
N ASN A 7 17.05 -17.92 6.62
CA ASN A 7 16.82 -18.61 5.35
C ASN A 7 16.97 -17.61 4.18
N GLY A 8 17.36 -18.11 3.00
CA GLY A 8 17.55 -17.28 1.79
C GLY A 8 16.42 -16.28 1.49
N PRO A 9 15.13 -16.66 1.57
CA PRO A 9 14.03 -15.72 1.35
C PRO A 9 13.92 -14.59 2.38
N ALA A 10 14.25 -14.85 3.64
CA ALA A 10 14.22 -13.82 4.67
C ALA A 10 15.35 -12.81 4.47
N LEU A 11 16.53 -13.27 4.06
CA LEU A 11 17.66 -12.42 3.70
C LEU A 11 17.33 -11.55 2.48
N ALA A 12 16.70 -12.12 1.44
CA ALA A 12 16.29 -11.37 0.26
C ALA A 12 15.28 -10.25 0.60
N LEU A 13 14.29 -10.55 1.46
CA LEU A 13 13.32 -9.55 1.92
C LEU A 13 13.98 -8.43 2.73
N ILE A 14 14.86 -8.77 3.68
CA ILE A 14 15.60 -7.79 4.47
C ILE A 14 16.42 -6.91 3.53
N ALA A 15 17.19 -7.53 2.61
CA ALA A 15 18.01 -6.83 1.64
C ALA A 15 17.18 -5.86 0.80
N GLN A 16 16.02 -6.29 0.28
CA GLN A 16 15.12 -5.43 -0.47
C GLN A 16 14.63 -4.25 0.37
N ILE A 17 14.14 -4.48 1.61
CA ILE A 17 13.66 -3.40 2.49
C ILE A 17 14.77 -2.39 2.76
N THR A 18 15.98 -2.84 3.12
CA THR A 18 17.11 -1.96 3.38
C THR A 18 17.57 -1.21 2.12
N ALA A 19 17.57 -1.86 0.96
CA ALA A 19 17.93 -1.23 -0.30
C ALA A 19 16.91 -0.16 -0.69
N THR A 20 15.61 -0.45 -0.62
CA THR A 20 14.54 0.52 -0.89
C THR A 20 14.61 1.70 0.07
N ALA A 21 14.89 1.47 1.36
CA ALA A 21 15.06 2.55 2.34
C ALA A 21 16.26 3.45 2.01
N ALA A 22 17.41 2.86 1.73
CA ALA A 22 18.61 3.61 1.34
C ALA A 22 18.39 4.41 0.06
N ILE A 23 17.80 3.78 -0.97
CA ILE A 23 17.47 4.43 -2.24
C ILE A 23 16.49 5.58 -2.01
N SER A 24 15.41 5.38 -1.25
CA SER A 24 14.43 6.43 -0.95
C SER A 24 15.11 7.64 -0.29
N LEU A 25 15.86 7.44 0.79
CA LEU A 25 16.49 8.53 1.55
C LEU A 25 17.51 9.31 0.70
N LEU A 26 18.32 8.62 -0.10
CA LEU A 26 19.28 9.24 -1.01
C LEU A 26 18.56 9.98 -2.15
N ALA A 27 17.52 9.38 -2.73
CA ALA A 27 16.77 9.94 -3.84
C ALA A 27 16.01 11.20 -3.44
N ILE A 28 15.28 11.19 -2.32
CA ILE A 28 14.56 12.39 -1.87
C ILE A 28 15.54 13.54 -1.56
N ARG A 29 16.71 13.23 -0.99
CA ARG A 29 17.74 14.22 -0.70
C ARG A 29 18.33 14.81 -1.98
N ALA A 30 18.64 13.96 -2.97
CA ALA A 30 19.14 14.37 -4.27
C ALA A 30 18.10 15.20 -5.07
N ALA A 31 16.81 14.90 -4.88
CA ALA A 31 15.70 15.68 -5.44
C ALA A 31 15.40 16.99 -4.69
N GLY A 32 16.24 17.39 -3.73
CA GLY A 32 16.13 18.68 -3.05
C GLY A 32 15.26 18.69 -1.78
N ALA A 33 14.89 17.53 -1.24
CA ALA A 33 14.17 17.49 0.03
C ALA A 33 15.02 18.10 1.18
N GLY A 34 14.35 18.90 2.01
CA GLY A 34 14.94 19.44 3.24
C GLY A 34 15.25 18.36 4.26
N THR A 35 16.13 18.65 5.21
CA THR A 35 16.57 17.69 6.26
C THR A 35 15.40 17.13 7.06
N ALA A 36 14.39 17.95 7.35
CA ALA A 36 13.19 17.52 8.07
C ALA A 36 12.42 16.42 7.30
N SER A 37 12.23 16.58 5.98
CA SER A 37 11.55 15.58 5.15
C SER A 37 12.32 14.26 5.10
N VAL A 38 13.65 14.33 4.99
CA VAL A 38 14.52 13.15 5.05
C VAL A 38 14.41 12.44 6.40
N ALA A 39 14.42 13.20 7.49
CA ALA A 39 14.27 12.66 8.84
C ALA A 39 12.89 11.98 9.02
N VAL A 40 11.80 12.62 8.58
CA VAL A 40 10.45 12.04 8.62
C VAL A 40 10.37 10.74 7.83
N GLN A 41 10.96 10.68 6.63
CA GLN A 41 11.01 9.45 5.83
C GLN A 41 11.79 8.34 6.56
N GLY A 42 12.94 8.67 7.15
CA GLY A 42 13.74 7.72 7.93
C GLY A 42 12.98 7.18 9.15
N VAL A 43 12.31 8.06 9.90
CA VAL A 43 11.45 7.68 11.03
C VAL A 43 10.28 6.81 10.57
N ALA A 44 9.69 7.08 9.40
CA ALA A 44 8.64 6.25 8.84
C ALA A 44 9.11 4.81 8.56
N PHE A 45 10.35 4.62 8.07
CA PHE A 45 10.94 3.28 7.92
C PHE A 45 11.13 2.58 9.26
N LEU A 46 11.56 3.29 10.31
CA LEU A 46 11.71 2.74 11.65
C LEU A 46 10.36 2.31 12.24
N ILE A 47 9.35 3.19 12.18
CA ILE A 47 7.98 2.89 12.63
C ILE A 47 7.42 1.71 11.84
N GLY A 48 7.58 1.71 10.52
CA GLY A 48 7.14 0.63 9.65
C GLY A 48 7.84 -0.69 9.96
N ALA A 49 9.13 -0.69 10.30
CA ALA A 49 9.86 -1.91 10.68
C ALA A 49 9.36 -2.49 12.01
N VAL A 50 9.08 -1.62 13.00
CA VAL A 50 8.45 -2.02 14.27
C VAL A 50 7.05 -2.58 14.02
N ALA A 51 6.25 -1.89 13.19
CA ALA A 51 4.91 -2.32 12.82
C ALA A 51 4.93 -3.68 12.08
N LEU A 52 5.81 -3.86 11.10
CA LEU A 52 6.04 -5.12 10.41
C LEU A 52 6.33 -6.22 11.42
N TRP A 53 7.29 -6.02 12.32
CA TRP A 53 7.65 -7.02 13.32
C TRP A 53 6.45 -7.39 14.20
N ALA A 54 5.75 -6.41 14.77
CA ALA A 54 4.62 -6.61 15.66
C ALA A 54 3.46 -7.33 14.95
N VAL A 55 3.02 -6.79 13.81
CA VAL A 55 1.92 -7.32 13.01
C VAL A 55 2.22 -8.73 12.53
N SER A 56 3.46 -9.00 12.10
CA SER A 56 3.85 -10.33 11.63
C SER A 56 3.69 -11.41 12.70
N ARG A 57 3.78 -11.05 13.99
CA ARG A 57 3.65 -11.98 15.13
C ARG A 57 2.25 -12.02 15.73
N MET A 58 1.56 -10.88 15.75
CA MET A 58 0.34 -10.70 16.52
C MET A 58 -0.94 -10.75 15.68
N ALA A 59 -0.87 -10.45 14.38
CA ALA A 59 -2.07 -10.36 13.56
C ALA A 59 -2.80 -11.70 13.53
N ARG A 60 -4.05 -11.70 14.01
CA ARG A 60 -4.99 -12.83 14.07
C ARG A 60 -6.44 -12.33 13.94
N PRO A 61 -7.00 -12.32 12.73
CA PRO A 61 -8.40 -11.97 12.54
C PRO A 61 -9.28 -13.16 12.92
N GLY A 62 -10.07 -13.01 13.99
CA GLY A 62 -11.33 -13.74 14.16
C GLY A 62 -12.47 -13.01 13.45
N ARG A 63 -13.64 -13.63 13.28
CA ARG A 63 -14.77 -13.04 12.52
C ARG A 63 -15.21 -11.67 13.07
N GLY A 64 -15.45 -11.55 14.37
CA GLY A 64 -15.82 -10.27 15.01
C GLY A 64 -14.76 -9.17 14.86
N PRO A 65 -13.50 -9.42 15.26
CA PRO A 65 -12.41 -8.46 15.09
C PRO A 65 -12.20 -7.98 13.65
N ARG A 66 -12.52 -8.79 12.63
CA ARG A 66 -12.39 -8.39 11.22
C ARG A 66 -13.34 -7.27 10.84
N LEU A 67 -14.63 -7.45 11.10
CA LEU A 67 -15.64 -6.47 10.74
C LEU A 67 -15.40 -5.15 11.50
N ILE A 68 -15.04 -5.24 12.79
CA ILE A 68 -14.67 -4.06 13.60
C ILE A 68 -13.46 -3.34 13.01
N SER A 69 -12.42 -4.08 12.60
CA SER A 69 -11.23 -3.50 11.98
C SER A 69 -11.56 -2.84 10.63
N ALA A 70 -12.39 -3.47 9.80
CA ALA A 70 -12.83 -2.90 8.53
C ALA A 70 -13.66 -1.63 8.76
N ALA A 71 -14.56 -1.64 9.76
CA ALA A 71 -15.35 -0.48 10.14
C ALA A 71 -14.49 0.66 10.68
N ALA A 72 -13.45 0.36 11.46
CA ALA A 72 -12.49 1.37 11.92
C ALA A 72 -11.75 2.03 10.74
N ILE A 73 -11.36 1.25 9.72
CA ILE A 73 -10.76 1.80 8.50
C ILE A 73 -11.79 2.66 7.74
N LEU A 74 -13.05 2.22 7.64
CA LEU A 74 -14.12 3.03 7.06
C LEU A 74 -14.27 4.37 7.79
N VAL A 75 -14.25 4.38 9.13
CA VAL A 75 -14.30 5.63 9.92
C VAL A 75 -13.14 6.56 9.54
N VAL A 76 -11.93 6.04 9.41
CA VAL A 76 -10.77 6.85 8.97
C VAL A 76 -10.97 7.38 7.54
N ALA A 77 -11.53 6.57 6.63
CA ALA A 77 -11.85 7.03 5.27
C ALA A 77 -12.91 8.14 5.29
N VAL A 78 -13.95 8.02 6.12
CA VAL A 78 -14.99 9.04 6.28
C VAL A 78 -14.41 10.33 6.89
N LEU A 79 -13.53 10.21 7.88
CA LEU A 79 -12.81 11.36 8.43
C LEU A 79 -11.95 12.03 7.36
N MET A 80 -11.27 11.27 6.49
CA MET A 80 -10.54 11.83 5.37
C MET A 80 -11.46 12.58 4.40
N LEU A 81 -12.61 12.01 4.06
CA LEU A 81 -13.54 12.65 3.13
C LEU A 81 -14.19 13.92 3.70
N THR A 82 -14.46 13.95 5.01
CA THR A 82 -15.20 15.06 5.64
C THR A 82 -14.33 16.11 6.29
N MET A 83 -13.15 15.72 6.80
CA MET A 83 -12.23 16.58 7.57
C MET A 83 -10.82 16.62 6.96
N GLY A 84 -10.59 15.91 5.85
CA GLY A 84 -9.30 15.87 5.19
C GLY A 84 -8.97 17.17 4.48
N VAL A 85 -7.67 17.38 4.29
CA VAL A 85 -7.15 18.56 3.60
C VAL A 85 -7.59 18.50 2.14
N GLU A 86 -8.37 19.49 1.73
CA GLU A 86 -8.75 19.68 0.34
C GLU A 86 -7.58 20.31 -0.43
N MET A 87 -7.15 19.67 -1.50
CA MET A 87 -6.20 20.23 -2.46
C MET A 87 -6.74 20.04 -3.87
N GLN A 88 -7.02 21.14 -4.56
CA GLN A 88 -7.57 21.15 -5.93
C GLN A 88 -8.81 20.24 -6.09
N GLY A 89 -9.77 20.34 -5.14
CA GLY A 89 -11.01 19.57 -5.17
C GLY A 89 -10.87 18.09 -4.79
N ALA A 90 -9.70 17.66 -4.31
CA ALA A 90 -9.47 16.30 -3.83
C ALA A 90 -9.19 16.27 -2.32
N HIS A 91 -9.82 15.32 -1.62
CA HIS A 91 -9.55 15.01 -0.22
C HIS A 91 -8.80 13.69 -0.15
N ARG A 92 -7.46 13.75 -0.11
CA ARG A 92 -6.60 12.54 -0.08
C ARG A 92 -5.80 12.40 1.21
N TRP A 93 -5.73 13.46 2.01
CA TRP A 93 -4.87 13.54 3.18
C TRP A 93 -5.62 13.95 4.44
N LEU A 94 -5.20 13.39 5.57
CA LEU A 94 -5.56 13.85 6.91
C LEU A 94 -4.36 14.57 7.52
N ALA A 95 -4.57 15.76 8.06
CA ALA A 95 -3.55 16.47 8.81
C ALA A 95 -3.45 15.91 10.23
N LEU A 96 -2.26 15.46 10.62
CA LEU A 96 -1.92 15.08 11.99
C LEU A 96 -0.81 16.03 12.49
N GLY A 97 -1.21 17.20 12.96
CA GLY A 97 -0.27 18.30 13.25
C GLY A 97 0.49 18.71 11.98
N PRO A 98 1.84 18.70 11.97
CA PRO A 98 2.62 19.11 10.80
C PRO A 98 2.75 18.03 9.71
N VAL A 99 2.23 16.82 9.94
CA VAL A 99 2.37 15.69 9.02
C VAL A 99 1.07 15.41 8.30
N LEU A 100 1.13 15.31 6.97
CA LEU A 100 0.02 14.81 6.16
C LEU A 100 0.08 13.29 6.07
N ILE A 101 -1.00 12.64 6.50
CA ILE A 101 -1.20 11.21 6.42
C ILE A 101 -2.08 10.92 5.21
N HIS A 102 -1.66 10.00 4.36
CA HIS A 102 -2.42 9.51 3.22
C HIS A 102 -3.09 8.17 3.57
N PRO A 103 -4.36 8.17 4.03
CA PRO A 103 -4.93 7.02 4.73
C PRO A 103 -5.07 5.79 3.84
N ALA A 104 -5.39 5.97 2.56
CA ALA A 104 -5.52 4.87 1.62
C ALA A 104 -4.20 4.08 1.46
N SER A 105 -3.06 4.76 1.34
CA SER A 105 -1.75 4.07 1.24
C SER A 105 -1.33 3.36 2.54
N LEU A 106 -1.83 3.83 3.70
CA LEU A 106 -1.54 3.25 5.00
C LEU A 106 -2.43 2.04 5.30
N LEU A 107 -3.73 2.14 4.97
CA LEU A 107 -4.77 1.22 5.43
C LEU A 107 -5.40 0.38 4.31
N GLY A 108 -5.16 0.70 3.04
CA GLY A 108 -5.75 -0.02 1.90
C GLY A 108 -5.29 -1.47 1.81
N ALA A 109 -4.00 -1.74 1.99
CA ALA A 109 -3.50 -3.11 2.04
C ALA A 109 -4.04 -3.90 3.26
N PRO A 110 -4.06 -3.36 4.49
CA PRO A 110 -4.81 -3.96 5.60
C PRO A 110 -6.28 -4.26 5.32
N LEU A 111 -7.00 -3.34 4.65
CA LEU A 111 -8.41 -3.56 4.27
C LEU A 111 -8.55 -4.77 3.34
N LEU A 112 -7.73 -4.85 2.28
CA LEU A 112 -7.73 -6.00 1.37
C LEU A 112 -7.34 -7.31 2.07
N TRP A 113 -6.43 -7.24 3.05
CA TRP A 113 -6.09 -8.40 3.88
C TRP A 113 -7.28 -8.89 4.71
N LEU A 114 -8.11 -7.99 5.27
CA LEU A 114 -9.32 -8.35 6.03
C LEU A 114 -10.36 -9.06 5.16
N VAL A 115 -10.54 -8.59 3.92
CA VAL A 115 -11.41 -9.24 2.92
C VAL A 115 -10.85 -10.62 2.55
N ALA A 116 -9.54 -10.72 2.32
CA ALA A 116 -8.89 -11.98 1.93
C ALA A 116 -9.03 -13.12 2.97
N GLN A 117 -9.28 -12.82 4.24
CA GLN A 117 -9.40 -13.84 5.28
C GLN A 117 -10.65 -14.72 5.12
N ASP A 118 -11.71 -14.17 4.53
CA ASP A 118 -12.96 -14.88 4.21
C ASP A 118 -13.61 -14.06 3.09
N ALA A 119 -13.30 -14.44 1.85
CA ALA A 119 -13.69 -13.71 0.66
C ALA A 119 -15.21 -13.79 0.38
N ASP A 120 -15.91 -14.73 1.02
CA ASP A 120 -17.37 -14.89 0.93
C ASP A 120 -18.13 -14.07 1.99
N ASP A 121 -17.43 -13.47 2.96
CA ASP A 121 -18.06 -12.65 4.00
C ASP A 121 -18.57 -11.31 3.46
N MET A 122 -19.86 -11.30 3.09
CA MET A 122 -20.55 -10.13 2.51
C MET A 122 -20.48 -8.89 3.40
N TRP A 123 -20.45 -9.02 4.72
CA TRP A 123 -20.37 -7.87 5.63
C TRP A 123 -19.03 -7.17 5.56
N THR A 124 -17.93 -7.93 5.67
CA THR A 124 -16.58 -7.38 5.52
C THR A 124 -16.37 -6.81 4.12
N ALA A 125 -16.86 -7.50 3.08
CA ALA A 125 -16.79 -7.00 1.71
C ALA A 125 -17.63 -5.74 1.48
N GLY A 126 -18.83 -5.64 2.08
CA GLY A 126 -19.69 -4.46 2.01
C GLY A 126 -19.05 -3.24 2.69
N VAL A 127 -18.46 -3.42 3.88
CA VAL A 127 -17.69 -2.36 4.55
C VAL A 127 -16.46 -1.96 3.73
N ALA A 128 -15.77 -2.92 3.12
CA ALA A 128 -14.66 -2.62 2.22
C ALA A 128 -15.13 -1.85 0.97
N ALA A 129 -16.27 -2.21 0.38
CA ALA A 129 -16.86 -1.49 -0.75
C ALA A 129 -17.19 -0.04 -0.39
N LEU A 130 -17.82 0.19 0.77
CA LEU A 130 -18.07 1.54 1.28
C LEU A 130 -16.77 2.32 1.50
N THR A 131 -15.75 1.68 2.06
CA THR A 131 -14.44 2.31 2.29
C THR A 131 -13.77 2.73 0.98
N ILE A 132 -13.78 1.83 -0.03
CA ILE A 132 -13.23 2.10 -1.36
C ILE A 132 -14.02 3.22 -2.05
N LEU A 133 -15.35 3.20 -1.93
CA LEU A 133 -16.21 4.29 -2.40
C LEU A 133 -15.83 5.63 -1.75
N THR A 134 -15.64 5.66 -0.43
CA THR A 134 -15.26 6.87 0.29
C THR A 134 -13.92 7.43 -0.19
N PHE A 135 -12.91 6.57 -0.40
CA PHE A 135 -11.64 7.02 -1.00
C PHE A 135 -11.81 7.51 -2.45
N GLY A 136 -12.61 6.80 -3.25
CA GLY A 136 -12.90 7.19 -4.63
C GLY A 136 -13.57 8.57 -4.70
N LEU A 137 -14.56 8.84 -3.84
CA LEU A 137 -15.24 10.13 -3.70
C LEU A 137 -14.30 11.27 -3.27
N GLY A 138 -13.18 10.97 -2.62
CA GLY A 138 -12.11 11.92 -2.35
C GLY A 138 -11.27 12.29 -3.59
N PHE A 139 -11.60 11.74 -4.77
CA PHE A 139 -10.87 11.91 -6.02
C PHE A 139 -9.39 11.53 -5.92
N ASP A 140 -9.09 10.43 -5.23
CA ASP A 140 -7.75 9.84 -5.16
C ASP A 140 -7.56 8.77 -6.24
N GLY A 141 -7.10 9.19 -7.43
CA GLY A 141 -6.85 8.26 -8.53
C GLY A 141 -5.80 7.20 -8.24
N ALA A 142 -4.80 7.49 -7.40
CA ALA A 142 -3.79 6.50 -7.03
C ALA A 142 -4.37 5.41 -6.14
N ALA A 143 -5.10 5.77 -5.08
CA ALA A 143 -5.77 4.80 -4.24
C ALA A 143 -6.81 3.99 -5.02
N SER A 144 -7.61 4.63 -5.87
CA SER A 144 -8.62 3.94 -6.68
C SER A 144 -7.97 2.91 -7.62
N LEU A 145 -6.87 3.25 -8.30
CA LEU A 145 -6.13 2.30 -9.13
C LEU A 145 -5.49 1.17 -8.30
N ALA A 146 -4.99 1.48 -7.10
CA ALA A 146 -4.49 0.48 -6.16
C ALA A 146 -5.58 -0.52 -5.73
N PHE A 147 -6.77 -0.05 -5.37
CA PHE A 147 -7.89 -0.93 -5.04
C PHE A 147 -8.36 -1.73 -6.26
N ALA A 148 -8.37 -1.15 -7.46
CA ALA A 148 -8.73 -1.86 -8.68
C ALA A 148 -7.80 -3.07 -8.94
N LEU A 149 -6.48 -2.85 -8.89
CA LEU A 149 -5.52 -3.96 -9.08
C LEU A 149 -5.49 -4.93 -7.90
N GLY A 150 -5.67 -4.44 -6.66
CA GLY A 150 -5.72 -5.30 -5.48
C GLY A 150 -6.94 -6.22 -5.43
N THR A 151 -8.11 -5.73 -5.84
CA THR A 151 -9.34 -6.53 -5.93
C THR A 151 -9.29 -7.54 -7.07
N ILE A 152 -8.61 -7.25 -8.18
CA ILE A 152 -8.29 -8.26 -9.21
C ILE A 152 -7.38 -9.35 -8.65
N GLY A 153 -6.41 -9.00 -7.80
CA GLY A 153 -5.60 -9.97 -7.06
C GLY A 153 -6.44 -10.92 -6.20
N LEU A 154 -7.42 -10.38 -5.46
CA LEU A 154 -8.38 -11.19 -4.69
C LEU A 154 -9.17 -12.12 -5.60
N LEU A 155 -9.80 -11.57 -6.64
CA LEU A 155 -10.67 -12.33 -7.55
C LEU A 155 -9.90 -13.46 -8.26
N THR A 156 -8.63 -13.21 -8.59
CA THR A 156 -7.75 -14.20 -9.23
C THR A 156 -7.46 -15.38 -8.33
N ALA A 157 -7.23 -15.14 -7.03
CA ALA A 157 -6.88 -16.18 -6.06
C ALA A 157 -8.08 -16.89 -5.44
N ALA A 158 -9.19 -16.19 -5.23
CA ALA A 158 -10.39 -16.66 -4.55
C ALA A 158 -11.59 -16.76 -5.50
N ARG A 159 -11.39 -17.46 -6.63
CA ARG A 159 -12.39 -17.57 -7.73
C ARG A 159 -13.76 -18.11 -7.29
N GLY A 160 -13.80 -18.92 -6.22
CA GLY A 160 -15.07 -19.43 -5.67
C GLY A 160 -15.97 -18.33 -5.13
N SER A 161 -15.38 -17.23 -4.64
CA SER A 161 -16.08 -16.11 -3.99
C SER A 161 -16.44 -14.98 -4.96
N TRP A 162 -16.61 -15.31 -6.25
CA TRP A 162 -16.83 -14.32 -7.31
C TRP A 162 -18.06 -13.44 -7.09
N LYS A 163 -19.11 -13.97 -6.43
CA LYS A 163 -20.35 -13.23 -6.13
C LYS A 163 -20.08 -12.00 -5.24
N THR A 164 -19.09 -12.10 -4.38
CA THR A 164 -18.69 -11.04 -3.45
C THR A 164 -17.57 -10.18 -4.05
N LEU A 165 -16.59 -10.82 -4.69
CA LEU A 165 -15.38 -10.14 -5.17
C LEU A 165 -15.56 -9.44 -6.52
N ALA A 166 -16.40 -9.95 -7.42
CA ALA A 166 -16.61 -9.34 -8.73
C ALA A 166 -17.28 -7.95 -8.63
N PRO A 167 -18.35 -7.75 -7.81
CA PRO A 167 -18.90 -6.41 -7.60
C PRO A 167 -17.89 -5.44 -6.97
N LEU A 168 -17.09 -5.92 -6.01
CA LEU A 168 -16.05 -5.12 -5.36
C LEU A 168 -14.97 -4.67 -6.36
N ALA A 169 -14.54 -5.58 -7.24
CA ALA A 169 -13.58 -5.28 -8.29
C ALA A 169 -14.17 -4.32 -9.34
N ALA A 170 -15.42 -4.55 -9.76
CA ALA A 170 -16.12 -3.66 -10.69
C ALA A 170 -16.23 -2.24 -10.14
N LEU A 171 -16.68 -2.08 -8.88
CA LEU A 171 -16.71 -0.79 -8.20
C LEU A 171 -15.34 -0.11 -8.18
N SER A 172 -14.30 -0.87 -7.82
CA SER A 172 -12.93 -0.33 -7.74
C SER A 172 -12.42 0.16 -9.09
N TRP A 173 -12.71 -0.57 -10.18
CA TRP A 173 -12.35 -0.14 -11.54
C TRP A 173 -13.14 1.08 -12.01
N ILE A 174 -14.44 1.12 -11.74
CA ILE A 174 -15.27 2.30 -12.05
C ILE A 174 -14.70 3.53 -11.36
N LEU A 175 -14.37 3.43 -10.07
CA LEU A 175 -13.77 4.51 -9.31
C LEU A 175 -12.36 4.86 -9.80
N ALA A 176 -11.55 3.88 -10.21
CA ALA A 176 -10.23 4.16 -10.80
C ALA A 176 -10.37 5.00 -12.07
N LEU A 177 -11.24 4.59 -13.01
CA LEU A 177 -11.49 5.32 -14.25
C LEU A 177 -12.08 6.71 -13.97
N TRP A 178 -12.99 6.82 -13.02
CA TRP A 178 -13.61 8.08 -12.64
C TRP A 178 -12.65 9.05 -11.94
N SER A 179 -11.90 8.59 -10.94
CA SER A 179 -10.96 9.41 -10.20
C SER A 179 -9.76 9.81 -11.07
N LEU A 180 -9.23 8.91 -11.92
CA LEU A 180 -8.08 9.24 -12.79
C LEU A 180 -8.41 10.30 -13.84
N THR A 181 -9.66 10.36 -14.32
CA THR A 181 -10.09 11.35 -15.32
C THR A 181 -10.51 12.70 -14.71
N ARG A 182 -10.80 12.75 -13.41
CA ARG A 182 -11.23 13.97 -12.70
C ARG A 182 -10.22 14.54 -11.73
N SER A 183 -9.20 13.78 -11.36
CA SER A 183 -8.12 14.26 -10.51
C SER A 183 -7.40 15.40 -11.22
N GLN A 184 -7.62 16.62 -10.75
CA GLN A 184 -6.81 17.75 -11.18
C GLN A 184 -5.34 17.47 -10.79
N ALA A 185 -4.44 17.78 -11.70
CA ALA A 185 -3.02 17.55 -11.49
C ALA A 185 -2.51 18.55 -10.45
N LEU A 186 -2.20 18.05 -9.26
CA LEU A 186 -1.45 18.82 -8.27
C LEU A 186 -0.07 19.17 -8.84
N PRO A 187 0.50 20.32 -8.45
CA PRO A 187 1.88 20.65 -8.80
C PRO A 187 2.78 19.50 -8.34
N ARG A 188 3.62 19.02 -9.26
CA ARG A 188 4.52 17.92 -8.96
C ARG A 188 5.62 18.41 -8.04
N VAL A 189 5.76 17.78 -6.88
CA VAL A 189 6.85 18.03 -5.95
C VAL A 189 8.03 17.14 -6.37
N PRO A 190 9.23 17.71 -6.58
CA PRO A 190 10.37 16.98 -7.15
C PRO A 190 10.76 15.71 -6.38
N TYR A 191 10.57 15.70 -5.06
CA TYR A 191 10.94 14.59 -4.18
C TYR A 191 9.76 13.72 -3.73
N VAL A 192 8.54 13.92 -4.28
CA VAL A 192 7.34 13.13 -3.95
C VAL A 192 6.80 12.45 -5.21
N GLU A 193 6.30 13.21 -6.18
CA GLU A 193 5.74 12.69 -7.43
C GLU A 193 6.82 12.51 -8.51
N ASP A 194 7.68 13.51 -8.69
CA ASP A 194 8.66 13.56 -9.79
C ASP A 194 10.05 13.02 -9.43
N ILE A 195 10.13 12.16 -8.41
CA ILE A 195 11.42 11.72 -7.86
C ILE A 195 12.30 11.01 -8.89
N VAL A 196 11.75 10.14 -9.72
CA VAL A 196 12.53 9.39 -10.72
C VAL A 196 13.12 10.33 -11.78
N PRO A 197 12.32 11.16 -12.50
CA PRO A 197 12.88 12.08 -13.50
C PRO A 197 13.79 13.14 -12.87
N THR A 198 13.46 13.66 -11.69
CA THR A 198 14.29 14.65 -10.98
C THR A 198 15.66 14.06 -10.63
N VAL A 199 15.68 12.89 -10.00
CA VAL A 199 16.93 12.27 -9.57
C VAL A 199 17.72 11.76 -10.76
N TRP A 200 17.08 11.29 -11.83
CA TRP A 200 17.76 10.93 -13.07
C TRP A 200 18.57 12.09 -13.64
N ALA A 201 18.01 13.30 -13.65
CA ALA A 201 18.69 14.49 -14.16
C ALA A 201 19.95 14.87 -13.33
N VAL A 202 19.95 14.54 -12.03
CA VAL A 202 21.09 14.82 -11.13
C VAL A 202 22.09 13.66 -11.09
N SER A 203 21.59 12.42 -11.08
CA SER A 203 22.36 11.18 -10.98
C SER A 203 21.60 10.05 -11.69
N PRO A 204 21.95 9.73 -12.95
CA PRO A 204 21.26 8.69 -13.72
C PRO A 204 21.26 7.33 -13.02
N LEU A 205 22.37 6.96 -12.36
CA LEU A 205 22.46 5.70 -11.62
C LEU A 205 21.44 5.63 -10.47
N LEU A 206 21.30 6.70 -9.70
CA LEU A 206 20.32 6.76 -8.62
C LEU A 206 18.88 6.86 -9.16
N GLY A 207 18.69 7.51 -10.32
CA GLY A 207 17.41 7.51 -11.04
C GLY A 207 16.98 6.11 -11.48
N VAL A 208 17.89 5.32 -12.06
CA VAL A 208 17.65 3.89 -12.36
C VAL A 208 17.30 3.13 -11.10
N ALA A 209 18.08 3.31 -10.02
CA ALA A 209 17.85 2.61 -8.76
C ALA A 209 16.46 2.96 -8.16
N ALA A 210 16.05 4.23 -8.21
CA ALA A 210 14.74 4.70 -7.76
C ALA A 210 13.60 4.10 -8.61
N GLY A 211 13.73 4.12 -9.94
CA GLY A 211 12.76 3.51 -10.84
C GLY A 211 12.63 1.99 -10.63
N MET A 212 13.76 1.30 -10.50
CA MET A 212 13.77 -0.13 -10.20
C MET A 212 13.15 -0.43 -8.83
N ALA A 213 13.44 0.38 -7.80
CA ALA A 213 12.84 0.23 -6.47
C ALA A 213 11.31 0.33 -6.50
N LEU A 214 10.74 1.21 -7.33
CA LEU A 214 9.29 1.29 -7.55
C LEU A 214 8.74 0.02 -8.24
N ILE A 215 9.39 -0.44 -9.31
CA ILE A 215 8.94 -1.62 -10.07
C ILE A 215 8.96 -2.88 -9.19
N VAL A 216 10.02 -3.07 -8.42
CA VAL A 216 10.20 -4.27 -7.59
C VAL A 216 9.51 -4.18 -6.23
N LEU A 217 8.87 -3.05 -5.90
CA LEU A 217 8.24 -2.80 -4.59
C LEU A 217 7.26 -3.91 -4.19
N SER A 218 6.49 -4.42 -5.17
CA SER A 218 5.48 -5.46 -4.97
C SER A 218 6.02 -6.89 -5.09
N ALA A 219 7.27 -7.08 -5.49
CA ALA A 219 7.88 -8.38 -5.71
C ALA A 219 7.75 -9.38 -4.54
N PRO A 220 7.99 -9.00 -3.26
CA PRO A 220 7.91 -9.96 -2.17
C PRO A 220 6.47 -10.42 -1.93
N LEU A 221 5.49 -9.53 -2.11
CA LEU A 221 4.07 -9.84 -1.98
C LEU A 221 3.59 -10.74 -3.13
N LEU A 222 4.01 -10.44 -4.37
CA LEU A 222 3.75 -11.30 -5.54
C LEU A 222 4.33 -12.69 -5.34
N TRP A 223 5.59 -12.78 -4.92
CA TRP A 223 6.28 -14.05 -4.70
C TRP A 223 5.60 -14.89 -3.61
N MET A 224 5.17 -14.27 -2.50
CA MET A 224 4.39 -14.94 -1.47
C MET A 224 3.02 -15.39 -1.98
N GLY A 225 2.34 -14.58 -2.79
CA GLY A 225 1.04 -14.91 -3.39
C GLY A 225 1.11 -16.08 -4.36
N TRP A 226 2.05 -16.07 -5.31
CA TRP A 226 2.20 -17.12 -6.32
C TRP A 226 2.62 -18.47 -5.76
N ARG A 227 3.36 -18.50 -4.65
CA ARG A 227 3.79 -19.76 -4.01
C ARG A 227 2.76 -20.31 -3.03
N ALA A 228 1.79 -19.50 -2.63
CA ALA A 228 0.77 -19.91 -1.68
C ALA A 228 -0.45 -20.52 -2.40
N ARG A 229 -1.34 -21.11 -1.60
CA ARG A 229 -2.69 -21.52 -2.02
C ARG A 229 -3.71 -20.94 -1.04
N GLY A 230 -4.99 -20.93 -1.44
CA GLY A 230 -6.09 -20.44 -0.62
C GLY A 230 -5.86 -19.01 -0.11
N ILE A 231 -6.10 -18.78 1.18
CA ILE A 231 -6.00 -17.46 1.83
C ILE A 231 -4.60 -16.82 1.62
N GLY A 232 -3.53 -17.60 1.65
CA GLY A 232 -2.18 -17.07 1.45
C GLY A 232 -1.97 -16.49 0.04
N ALA A 233 -2.54 -17.14 -0.99
CA ALA A 233 -2.50 -16.64 -2.36
C ALA A 233 -3.33 -15.35 -2.50
N ALA A 234 -4.53 -15.33 -1.90
CA ALA A 234 -5.40 -14.16 -1.92
C ALA A 234 -4.77 -12.94 -1.27
N VAL A 235 -4.17 -13.10 -0.08
CA VAL A 235 -3.45 -12.02 0.61
C VAL A 235 -2.28 -11.50 -0.24
N GLY A 236 -1.42 -12.40 -0.72
CA GLY A 236 -0.22 -12.00 -1.47
C GLY A 236 -0.56 -11.27 -2.77
N LEU A 237 -1.47 -11.80 -3.57
CA LEU A 237 -1.87 -11.19 -4.84
C LEU A 237 -2.64 -9.89 -4.66
N ALA A 238 -3.52 -9.79 -3.65
CA ALA A 238 -4.26 -8.56 -3.39
C ALA A 238 -3.35 -7.42 -2.95
N MET A 239 -2.43 -7.69 -2.02
CA MET A 239 -1.47 -6.69 -1.56
C MET A 239 -0.50 -6.30 -2.66
N ALA A 240 -0.01 -7.27 -3.44
CA ALA A 240 0.81 -6.98 -4.60
C ALA A 240 0.10 -6.09 -5.62
N GLY A 241 -1.13 -6.44 -5.99
CA GLY A 241 -1.95 -5.63 -6.91
C GLY A 241 -2.12 -4.21 -6.40
N PHE A 242 -2.37 -4.04 -5.10
CA PHE A 242 -2.48 -2.72 -4.47
C PHE A 242 -1.21 -1.86 -4.65
N TRP A 243 -0.05 -2.40 -4.31
CA TRP A 243 1.22 -1.67 -4.44
C TRP A 243 1.64 -1.46 -5.91
N ILE A 244 1.28 -2.38 -6.81
CA ILE A 244 1.43 -2.17 -8.26
C ILE A 244 0.57 -0.99 -8.70
N GLY A 245 -0.67 -0.88 -8.23
CA GLY A 245 -1.58 0.20 -8.65
C GLY A 245 -1.14 1.57 -8.16
N LEU A 246 -0.60 1.68 -6.93
CA LEU A 246 0.03 2.92 -6.48
C LEU A 246 1.25 3.30 -7.34
N SER A 247 2.08 2.31 -7.67
CA SER A 247 3.28 2.54 -8.49
C SER A 247 2.91 2.91 -9.92
N ALA A 248 1.90 2.26 -10.50
CA ALA A 248 1.38 2.57 -11.82
C ALA A 248 0.74 3.97 -11.86
N ALA A 249 0.02 4.37 -10.81
CA ALA A 249 -0.55 5.71 -10.74
C ALA A 249 0.54 6.80 -10.78
N ASN A 250 1.65 6.62 -10.06
CA ASN A 250 2.80 7.53 -10.14
C ASN A 250 3.40 7.60 -11.55
N LEU A 251 3.49 6.46 -12.27
CA LEU A 251 4.01 6.45 -13.63
C LEU A 251 3.06 7.07 -14.66
N LEU A 252 1.74 6.99 -14.42
CA LEU A 252 0.71 7.50 -15.33
C LEU A 252 0.29 8.95 -15.05
N GLY A 253 0.58 9.49 -13.87
CA GLY A 253 0.10 10.80 -13.45
C GLY A 253 0.90 11.44 -12.32
N ALA A 254 0.48 12.64 -11.91
CA ALA A 254 1.11 13.40 -10.82
C ALA A 254 0.68 12.85 -9.44
N TYR A 255 0.99 11.58 -9.17
CA TYR A 255 0.72 10.93 -7.88
C TYR A 255 2.03 10.57 -7.17
N PRO A 256 2.05 10.48 -5.83
CA PRO A 256 3.26 10.19 -5.09
C PRO A 256 3.90 8.85 -5.49
N ALA A 257 5.22 8.82 -5.65
CA ALA A 257 5.99 7.60 -5.87
C ALA A 257 6.03 6.77 -4.56
N PRO A 258 5.27 5.67 -4.44
CA PRO A 258 5.09 4.98 -3.16
C PRO A 258 6.42 4.48 -2.60
N VAL A 259 6.68 4.74 -1.32
CA VAL A 259 7.87 4.32 -0.56
C VAL A 259 9.19 4.96 -1.01
N VAL A 260 9.39 5.18 -2.32
CA VAL A 260 10.58 5.80 -2.89
C VAL A 260 10.55 7.31 -2.72
N GLY A 261 9.44 7.95 -3.11
CA GLY A 261 9.15 9.36 -2.85
C GLY A 261 8.84 9.64 -1.37
N TYR A 262 8.93 10.90 -0.99
CA TYR A 262 8.61 11.33 0.37
C TYR A 262 7.13 11.09 0.70
N GLY A 263 6.89 10.42 1.83
CA GLY A 263 5.57 10.13 2.35
C GLY A 263 5.62 9.06 3.43
N ALA A 264 5.27 9.40 4.66
CA ALA A 264 5.33 8.47 5.78
C ALA A 264 4.33 7.31 5.64
N SER A 265 3.11 7.61 5.19
CA SER A 265 2.02 6.64 5.05
C SER A 265 2.33 5.45 4.13
N PRO A 266 2.82 5.64 2.88
CA PRO A 266 3.14 4.51 2.02
C PRO A 266 4.28 3.65 2.57
N VAL A 267 5.29 4.24 3.22
CA VAL A 267 6.39 3.47 3.85
C VAL A 267 5.86 2.54 4.94
N ILE A 268 5.07 3.09 5.87
CA ILE A 268 4.51 2.31 6.98
C ILE A 268 3.51 1.27 6.44
N GLY A 269 2.63 1.67 5.52
CA GLY A 269 1.64 0.79 4.90
C GLY A 269 2.27 -0.41 4.17
N TRP A 270 3.38 -0.20 3.45
CA TRP A 270 4.06 -1.27 2.72
C TRP A 270 4.68 -2.30 3.67
N LEU A 271 5.35 -1.82 4.73
CA LEU A 271 5.94 -2.70 5.74
C LEU A 271 4.87 -3.45 6.57
N VAL A 272 3.74 -2.79 6.87
CA VAL A 272 2.57 -3.45 7.46
C VAL A 272 2.01 -4.53 6.52
N ALA A 273 1.91 -4.26 5.22
CA ALA A 273 1.43 -5.23 4.24
C ALA A 273 2.31 -6.49 4.19
N ILE A 274 3.64 -6.31 4.18
CA ILE A 274 4.59 -7.42 4.28
C ILE A 274 4.39 -8.19 5.59
N GLY A 275 4.25 -7.48 6.72
CA GLY A 275 4.01 -8.09 8.03
C GLY A 275 2.73 -8.95 8.06
N LEU A 276 1.63 -8.45 7.51
CA LEU A 276 0.36 -9.17 7.40
C LEU A 276 0.47 -10.41 6.49
N ALA A 277 1.14 -10.30 5.34
CA ALA A 277 1.39 -11.44 4.45
C ALA A 277 2.24 -12.52 5.15
N MET A 278 3.27 -12.13 5.90
CA MET A 278 4.08 -13.05 6.71
C MET A 278 3.30 -13.70 7.86
N ALA A 279 2.36 -12.98 8.48
CA ALA A 279 1.49 -13.53 9.51
C ALA A 279 0.57 -14.60 8.92
N THR A 280 -0.04 -14.33 7.75
CA THR A 280 -0.89 -15.29 7.04
C THR A 280 -0.10 -16.52 6.59
N ALA A 281 1.07 -16.34 5.98
CA ALA A 281 1.91 -17.44 5.52
C ALA A 281 2.39 -18.37 6.65
N ARG A 282 2.58 -17.81 7.86
CA ARG A 282 2.90 -18.64 9.04
C ARG A 282 1.74 -19.55 9.43
N ARG A 283 0.49 -19.08 9.35
CA ARG A 283 -0.67 -19.90 9.76
C ARG A 283 -0.97 -21.00 8.76
N THR A 284 -0.85 -20.73 7.47
CA THR A 284 -1.11 -21.74 6.44
C THR A 284 -0.03 -22.82 6.35
N ARG A 285 1.13 -22.66 7.00
CA ARG A 285 2.15 -23.73 7.12
C ARG A 285 1.86 -24.73 8.24
N PHE A 286 0.97 -24.40 9.16
CA PHE A 286 0.61 -25.26 10.30
C PHE A 286 -0.81 -25.84 10.18
N GLN A 287 -1.45 -25.68 9.01
CA GLN A 287 -2.72 -26.29 8.61
C GLN A 287 -2.44 -27.26 7.47
#